data_AF-A0A918W202-F1
#
_entry.id   AF-A0A918W202-F1
#
_cell.length_a   1.000
_cell.length_b   1.000
_cell.length_c   1.000
_cell.angle_alpha   90.00
_cell.angle_beta   90.00
_cell.angle_gamma   90.00
#
_symmetry.space_group_name_H-M   'P 1'
#
loop_
_entity.id
_entity.type
_entity.pdbx_description
1 polymer ?
#
loop_
_entity_poly.entity_id
_entity_poly.type
_entity_poly.pdbx_seq_one_letter_code
_entity_poly.pdbx_strand_id
1 'polypeptide(L)'
;MSVSSELIAPAGSFFSGDEKKISVILNLWPGTVSVILGTIGLLISLFIVFEIIPKRLRFTFILSGLFGGIFGFILWMNILGPRLLP
;
A
#
# COMPACT_ATOMS: atom_id res chain seq x y z
N MET A 1 -8.84 -7.31 -8.52
CA MET A 1 -9.99 -6.51 -8.02
C MET A 1 -9.47 -5.57 -6.95
N SER A 2 -9.82 -4.31 -7.02
CA SER A 2 -9.45 -3.27 -6.05
C SER A 2 -10.72 -2.76 -5.36
N VAL A 3 -10.60 -2.15 -4.18
CA VAL A 3 -11.69 -1.42 -3.51
C VAL A 3 -12.37 -0.45 -4.49
N SER A 4 -11.59 0.19 -5.38
CA SER A 4 -12.09 1.08 -6.42
C SER A 4 -12.95 0.38 -7.48
N SER A 5 -12.62 -0.86 -7.86
CA SER A 5 -13.44 -1.61 -8.82
C SER A 5 -14.71 -2.15 -8.17
N GLU A 6 -14.67 -2.47 -6.88
CA GLU A 6 -15.80 -2.94 -6.09
C GLU A 6 -16.85 -1.82 -5.85
N LEU A 7 -16.40 -0.57 -5.73
CA LEU A 7 -17.28 0.61 -5.67
C LEU A 7 -18.06 0.86 -6.98
N ILE A 8 -17.48 0.48 -8.13
CA ILE A 8 -18.08 0.69 -9.46
C ILE A 8 -18.96 -0.49 -9.86
N ALA A 9 -18.56 -1.72 -9.50
CA ALA A 9 -19.30 -2.94 -9.74
C ALA A 9 -19.20 -3.85 -8.51
N PRO A 10 -20.20 -3.83 -7.60
CA PRO A 10 -20.13 -4.59 -6.37
C PRO A 10 -20.28 -6.10 -6.64
N ALA A 11 -19.23 -6.86 -6.30
CA ALA A 11 -19.15 -8.32 -6.36
C ALA A 11 -18.99 -8.97 -4.96
N GLY A 12 -19.02 -8.16 -3.89
CA GLY A 12 -18.88 -8.57 -2.48
C GLY A 12 -17.44 -8.69 -1.97
N SER A 13 -16.43 -8.25 -2.74
CA SER A 13 -15.01 -8.54 -2.47
C SER A 13 -14.13 -7.29 -2.42
N PHE A 14 -14.11 -6.61 -1.27
CA PHE A 14 -13.29 -5.39 -1.07
C PHE A 14 -11.77 -5.65 -1.00
N PHE A 15 -11.35 -6.84 -0.60
CA PHE A 15 -9.93 -7.21 -0.44
C PHE A 15 -9.47 -8.17 -1.54
N SER A 16 -8.21 -8.07 -1.95
CA SER A 16 -7.62 -8.89 -3.02
C SER A 16 -6.11 -9.05 -2.83
N GLY A 17 -5.44 -9.68 -3.78
CA GLY A 17 -3.99 -9.90 -3.74
C GLY A 17 -3.57 -10.96 -2.72
N ASP A 18 -2.29 -10.95 -2.35
CA ASP A 18 -1.70 -11.97 -1.50
C ASP A 18 -2.12 -11.83 -0.04
N GLU A 19 -2.46 -10.62 0.41
CA GLU A 19 -2.98 -10.34 1.75
C GLU A 19 -4.31 -11.07 2.01
N LYS A 20 -5.20 -11.10 1.01
CA LYS A 20 -6.44 -11.89 1.07
C LYS A 20 -6.16 -13.38 1.09
N LYS A 21 -5.22 -13.88 0.26
CA LYS A 21 -4.87 -15.31 0.24
C LYS A 21 -4.35 -15.78 1.60
N ILE A 22 -3.45 -15.00 2.21
CA ILE A 22 -2.92 -15.29 3.55
C ILE A 22 -4.06 -15.32 4.57
N SER A 23 -4.95 -14.31 4.53
CA SER A 23 -6.11 -14.26 5.44
C SER A 23 -7.02 -15.48 5.29
N VAL A 24 -7.29 -15.93 4.07
CA VAL A 24 -8.11 -17.12 3.79
C VAL A 24 -7.42 -18.41 4.26
N ILE A 25 -6.13 -18.57 4.02
CA ILE A 25 -5.34 -19.74 4.48
C ILE A 25 -5.38 -19.84 6.00
N LEU A 26 -5.33 -18.69 6.70
CA LEU A 26 -5.37 -18.62 8.15
C LEU A 26 -6.80 -18.64 8.73
N ASN A 27 -7.84 -18.82 7.90
CA ASN A 27 -9.27 -18.71 8.29
C ASN A 27 -9.61 -17.39 9.01
N LEU A 28 -8.95 -16.30 8.62
CA LEU A 28 -9.18 -14.94 9.11
C LEU A 28 -10.09 -14.16 8.17
N TRP A 29 -10.67 -13.06 8.66
CA TRP A 29 -11.41 -12.15 7.81
C TRP A 29 -10.49 -11.60 6.69
N PRO A 30 -10.94 -11.56 5.42
CA PRO A 30 -10.09 -11.19 4.28
C PRO A 30 -9.37 -9.84 4.40
N GLY A 31 -9.88 -8.94 5.23
CA GLY A 31 -9.27 -7.62 5.47
C GLY A 31 -8.32 -7.57 6.67
N THR A 32 -8.20 -8.63 7.48
CA THR A 32 -7.41 -8.58 8.73
C THR A 32 -5.96 -8.21 8.45
N VAL A 33 -5.30 -8.89 7.52
CA VAL A 33 -3.89 -8.63 7.19
C VAL A 33 -3.72 -7.24 6.57
N SER A 34 -4.57 -6.89 5.59
CA SER A 34 -4.53 -5.59 4.92
C SER A 34 -4.74 -4.41 5.87
N VAL A 35 -5.70 -4.52 6.80
CA VAL A 35 -6.01 -3.46 7.78
C VAL A 35 -4.88 -3.31 8.79
N ILE A 36 -4.31 -4.41 9.29
CA ILE A 36 -3.21 -4.34 10.26
C ILE A 36 -1.98 -3.69 9.62
N LEU A 37 -1.56 -4.18 8.45
CA LEU A 37 -0.38 -3.64 7.76
C LEU A 37 -0.59 -2.19 7.32
N GLY A 38 -1.78 -1.87 6.80
CA GLY A 38 -2.15 -0.50 6.45
C GLY A 38 -2.12 0.44 7.65
N THR A 39 -2.62 -0.01 8.80
CA THR A 39 -2.61 0.79 10.04
C THR A 39 -1.19 1.02 10.55
N ILE A 40 -0.34 -0.01 10.55
CA ILE A 40 1.07 0.13 10.96
C ILE A 40 1.80 1.12 10.05
N GLY A 41 1.64 0.97 8.73
CA GLY A 41 2.24 1.89 7.75
C GLY A 41 1.76 3.33 7.93
N LEU A 42 0.47 3.52 8.21
CA LEU A 42 -0.11 4.83 8.48
C LEU A 42 0.46 5.45 9.76
N LEU A 43 0.56 4.70 10.85
CA LEU A 43 1.12 5.17 12.11
C LEU A 43 2.59 5.59 11.96
N ILE A 44 3.40 4.77 11.27
CA ILE A 44 4.80 5.08 10.98
C ILE A 44 4.91 6.35 10.12
N SER A 45 4.10 6.46 9.07
CA SER A 45 4.10 7.63 8.18
C SER A 45 3.71 8.90 8.93
N LEU A 46 2.67 8.86 9.77
CA LEU A 46 2.27 9.98 10.62
C LEU A 46 3.40 10.37 11.57
N PHE A 47 4.03 9.41 12.23
CA PHE A 47 5.16 9.68 13.11
C PHE A 47 6.30 10.38 12.37
N ILE A 48 6.69 9.90 11.19
CA ILE A 48 7.75 10.52 10.40
C ILE A 48 7.39 11.95 9.99
N VAL A 49 6.16 12.17 9.48
CA VAL A 49 5.72 13.47 9.00
C VAL A 49 5.59 14.50 10.13
N PHE A 50 5.06 14.10 11.28
CA PHE A 50 4.74 15.02 12.36
C PHE A 50 5.85 15.18 13.39
N GLU A 51 6.62 14.13 13.67
CA GLU A 51 7.67 14.13 14.70
C GLU A 51 9.06 14.42 14.10
N ILE A 52 9.43 13.73 13.02
CA ILE A 52 10.80 13.79 12.49
C ILE A 52 11.01 15.00 11.57
N ILE A 53 10.01 15.34 10.74
CA ILE A 53 10.20 16.31 9.65
C ILE A 53 9.83 17.74 10.09
N PRO A 54 10.72 18.73 9.85
CA PRO A 54 10.46 20.12 10.16
C PRO A 54 9.28 20.66 9.33
N LYS A 55 8.42 21.47 9.95
CA LYS A 55 7.14 21.95 9.40
C LYS A 55 7.23 22.51 7.97
N ARG A 56 8.33 23.16 7.62
CA ARG A 56 8.55 23.78 6.30
C ARG A 56 8.75 22.77 5.17
N LEU A 57 9.26 21.57 5.47
CA LEU A 57 9.60 20.54 4.47
C LEU A 57 8.54 19.44 4.33
N ARG A 58 7.51 19.44 5.19
CA ARG A 58 6.48 18.37 5.20
C ARG A 58 5.77 18.22 3.86
N PHE A 59 5.41 19.34 3.24
CA PHE A 59 4.72 19.31 1.95
C PHE A 59 5.59 18.66 0.86
N THR A 60 6.85 19.09 0.77
CA THR A 60 7.82 18.51 -0.16
C THR A 60 8.04 17.03 0.11
N PHE A 61 8.17 16.62 1.38
CA PHE A 61 8.33 15.22 1.75
C PHE A 61 7.13 14.37 1.33
N ILE A 62 5.90 14.83 1.57
CA ILE A 62 4.69 14.10 1.17
C ILE A 62 4.62 13.98 -0.35
N LEU A 63 4.91 15.06 -1.10
CA LEU A 63 4.96 15.01 -2.56
C LEU A 63 6.04 14.05 -3.07
N SER A 64 7.27 14.17 -2.55
CA SER A 64 8.37 13.30 -2.93
C SER A 64 8.11 11.84 -2.57
N GLY A 65 7.46 11.57 -1.43
CA GLY A 65 7.03 10.23 -1.04
C GLY A 65 5.97 9.66 -1.99
N LEU A 66 5.00 10.48 -2.39
CA LEU A 66 3.96 10.08 -3.35
C LEU A 66 4.57 9.75 -4.73
N PHE A 67 5.31 10.68 -5.31
CA PHE A 67 5.93 10.47 -6.62
C PHE A 67 7.00 9.38 -6.56
N GLY A 68 7.88 9.42 -5.57
CA GLY A 68 8.94 8.43 -5.38
C GLY A 68 8.39 7.01 -5.17
N GLY A 69 7.28 6.87 -4.44
CA GLY A 69 6.60 5.59 -4.28
C GLY A 69 6.02 5.05 -5.59
N ILE A 70 5.33 5.90 -6.37
CA ILE A 70 4.78 5.51 -7.68
C ILE A 70 5.91 5.13 -8.65
N PHE A 71 6.93 5.97 -8.78
CA PHE A 71 8.07 5.71 -9.66
C PHE A 71 8.85 4.47 -9.22
N GLY A 72 9.10 4.30 -7.92
CA GLY A 72 9.75 3.11 -7.38
C GLY A 72 8.96 1.83 -7.67
N PHE A 73 7.64 1.86 -7.48
CA PHE A 73 6.77 0.73 -7.80
C PHE A 73 6.82 0.37 -9.29
N ILE A 74 6.68 1.35 -10.19
CA ILE A 74 6.75 1.12 -11.64
C ILE A 74 8.12 0.58 -12.04
N LEU A 75 9.19 1.20 -11.53
CA LEU A 75 10.56 0.82 -11.82
C LEU A 75 10.84 -0.61 -11.35
N TRP A 76 10.36 -1.00 -10.18
CA TRP A 76 10.53 -2.35 -9.68
C TRP A 76 9.65 -3.36 -10.42
N MET A 77 8.33 -3.16 -10.45
CA MET A 77 7.38 -4.17 -10.94
C MET A 77 7.40 -4.34 -12.46
N ASN A 78 7.64 -3.27 -13.22
CA ASN A 78 7.55 -3.33 -14.69
C ASN A 78 8.91 -3.44 -15.38
N ILE A 79 9.99 -2.98 -14.75
CA ILE A 79 11.31 -2.85 -15.41
C ILE A 79 12.35 -3.79 -14.79
N LEU A 80 12.67 -3.63 -13.50
CA LEU A 80 13.76 -4.37 -12.88
C LEU A 80 13.37 -5.79 -12.47
N GLY A 81 12.23 -5.95 -11.80
CA GLY A 81 11.73 -7.24 -11.31
C GLY A 81 11.70 -8.30 -12.41
N PRO A 82 11.02 -8.06 -13.55
CA PRO A 82 10.94 -9.03 -14.65
C PRO A 82 12.28 -9.35 -15.32
N ARG A 83 13.29 -8.48 -15.20
CA ARG A 83 14.62 -8.70 -15.80
C ARG A 83 15.57 -9.44 -14.88
N LEU A 84 15.44 -9.24 -13.56
CA LEU A 84 16.31 -9.83 -12.55
C LEU A 84 15.79 -11.18 -12.06
N LEU A 85 14.46 -11.34 -12.01
CA LEU A 85 13.79 -12.56 -11.57
C LEU A 85 12.89 -13.06 -12.71
N PRO A 86 13.45 -13.80 -13.69
CA PRO A 86 12.66 -14.39 -14.77
C PRO A 86 11.71 -15.48 -14.27
#